data_AF-A0A9P5TZJ2-F1
#
_entry.id   AF-A0A9P5TZJ2-F1
#
_cell.length_a   1.000
_cell.length_b   1.000
_cell.length_c   1.000
_cell.angle_alpha   90.00
_cell.angle_beta   90.00
_cell.angle_gamma   90.00
#
_symmetry.space_group_name_H-M   'P 1'
#
loop_
_entity.id
_entity.type
_entity.pdbx_description
1 polymer ?
#
loop_
_entity_poly.entity_id
_entity_poly.type
_entity_poly.pdbx_seq_one_letter_code
_entity_poly.pdbx_strand_id
1 'polypeptide(L)'
;MDQITVFCFRMTQLHSLSDTTLWHGLRKTGDGHRTGTPISASFTEKLLDHLSLGDHELEAFPLHVKSDKAKESQYLTRLHLMNELFNVFLNRACSFDTTVPLVLGHCQVAQPLTHLFEKFREQLGRVTATGDTAVYDALDVARLQLVQYRTDLPHLRRRIIIVSDGKDTSSKQSVLEVLAGLQRDSIIVDSVQVGPTVDPALHGISVVTGGYRFCPRTSLSDALSIFDLETVLNSAERPIQIQKRIFVATKRALIGTYGDTSIYPIDVVTLDKFPKRAEHPALFEKVKPLQLINVTGRGKDDRMKRIMREAQNLLKKPAPYMDLYFDESNMTFLRIVMEAPKDKDCLYRNGVYLLTCDFLEGYPREPPQIRFTNFIMHPNVSKQGKVCIAELGRLWSSDMSMEMALQLVYQIFSHPDLENPVETQASMRYCMLLQWLRQSKPMHQKQEQSGEQSWKISHRVIQITVGCCDPGCLKGSWFL
;
A
#
# COMPACT_ATOMS: atom_id res chain seq x y z
N MET A 1 8.68 -49.78 21.24
CA MET A 1 8.51 -48.92 22.43
C MET A 1 8.29 -47.52 21.89
N ASP A 2 7.03 -47.11 21.79
CA ASP A 2 6.67 -45.81 21.20
C ASP A 2 7.01 -44.71 22.20
N GLN A 3 7.96 -43.84 21.82
CA GLN A 3 8.32 -42.67 22.62
C GLN A 3 7.17 -41.65 22.56
N ILE A 4 6.37 -41.60 23.62
CA ILE A 4 5.42 -40.52 23.86
C ILE A 4 6.24 -39.34 24.43
N THR A 5 6.51 -38.35 23.58
CA THR A 5 7.18 -37.10 24.02
C THR A 5 6.12 -36.17 24.58
N VAL A 6 6.22 -35.87 25.87
CA VAL A 6 5.33 -34.96 26.60
C VAL A 6 6.10 -33.70 26.94
N PHE A 7 5.55 -32.54 26.59
CA PHE A 7 6.14 -31.23 26.89
C PHE A 7 5.43 -30.63 28.11
N CYS A 8 6.16 -30.24 29.15
CA CYS A 8 5.60 -29.65 30.37
C CYS A 8 6.44 -28.49 30.90
N PHE A 9 5.75 -27.53 31.49
CA PHE A 9 6.18 -26.16 31.65
C PHE A 9 5.84 -25.55 33.03
N ARG A 10 6.69 -24.65 33.53
CA ARG A 10 6.48 -23.83 34.74
C ARG A 10 6.15 -22.41 34.30
N MET A 11 4.91 -21.97 34.47
CA MET A 11 4.53 -20.56 34.33
C MET A 11 4.15 -19.99 35.69
N THR A 12 4.71 -18.83 36.02
CA THR A 12 4.66 -18.22 37.36
C THR A 12 3.38 -17.45 37.67
N GLN A 13 2.47 -17.20 36.72
CA GLN A 13 1.17 -16.60 37.02
C GLN A 13 0.09 -17.03 36.02
N LEU A 14 -0.57 -18.14 36.32
CA LEU A 14 -1.94 -18.43 35.85
C LEU A 14 -2.71 -18.90 37.07
N HIS A 15 -3.71 -18.11 37.48
CA HIS A 15 -4.65 -18.55 38.50
C HIS A 15 -5.50 -19.69 37.90
N SER A 16 -5.13 -20.92 38.24
CA SER A 16 -5.70 -22.23 37.86
C SER A 16 -5.19 -22.85 36.55
N LEU A 17 -4.53 -24.01 36.69
CA LEU A 17 -4.14 -24.92 35.60
C LEU A 17 -5.31 -25.81 35.13
N SER A 18 -6.48 -25.70 35.77
CA SER A 18 -7.65 -26.55 35.53
C SER A 18 -8.28 -26.40 34.13
N ASP A 19 -7.96 -25.31 33.42
CA ASP A 19 -8.48 -25.05 32.07
C ASP A 19 -7.46 -25.35 30.94
N THR A 20 -6.34 -26.02 31.25
CA THR A 20 -5.29 -26.33 30.26
C THR A 20 -5.46 -27.73 29.68
N THR A 21 -5.77 -27.84 28.39
CA THR A 21 -5.78 -29.14 27.69
C THR A 21 -4.42 -29.39 27.06
N LEU A 22 -3.75 -30.50 27.41
CA LEU A 22 -2.52 -30.93 26.74
C LEU A 22 -2.86 -31.65 25.43
N TRP A 23 -2.03 -31.50 24.41
CA TRP A 23 -2.20 -32.14 23.10
C TRP A 23 -0.94 -32.91 22.73
N HIS A 24 -1.09 -34.07 22.10
CA HIS A 24 0.03 -34.85 21.54
C HIS A 24 -0.09 -34.98 20.02
N GLY A 25 1.03 -35.24 19.37
CA GLY A 25 1.06 -35.46 17.92
C GLY A 25 0.67 -34.23 17.09
N LEU A 26 0.98 -33.01 17.57
CA LEU A 26 0.70 -31.78 16.84
C LEU A 26 1.42 -31.78 15.47
N ARG A 27 0.64 -31.64 14.40
CA ARG A 27 1.09 -31.43 13.01
C ARG A 27 0.65 -30.06 12.55
N LYS A 28 1.47 -29.38 11.75
CA LYS A 28 1.08 -28.11 11.13
C LYS A 28 0.10 -28.39 9.98
N THR A 29 -0.96 -27.60 9.88
CA THR A 29 -1.95 -27.71 8.78
C THR A 29 -1.61 -26.82 7.58
N GLY A 30 -0.54 -26.02 7.66
CA GLY A 30 -0.09 -25.16 6.56
C GLY A 30 -0.82 -23.82 6.44
N ASP A 31 -1.85 -23.55 7.24
CA ASP A 31 -2.65 -22.32 7.23
C ASP A 31 -2.46 -21.45 8.49
N GLY A 32 -1.41 -21.74 9.26
CA GLY A 32 -1.12 -21.11 10.55
C GLY A 32 -1.71 -21.85 11.76
N HIS A 33 -2.50 -22.91 11.54
CA HIS A 33 -3.02 -23.77 12.60
C HIS A 33 -2.16 -25.02 12.82
N ARG A 34 -2.41 -25.70 13.94
CA ARG A 34 -1.87 -27.02 14.25
C ARG A 34 -3.02 -27.95 14.63
N THR A 35 -2.95 -29.19 14.18
CA THR A 35 -3.88 -30.27 14.53
C THR A 35 -3.14 -31.32 15.32
N GLY A 36 -3.70 -31.80 16.42
CA GLY A 36 -3.19 -32.97 17.14
C GLY A 36 -4.32 -33.74 17.78
N THR A 37 -4.00 -34.54 18.77
CA THR A 37 -4.98 -35.26 19.57
C THR A 37 -4.96 -34.70 20.99
N PRO A 38 -6.12 -34.24 21.53
CA PRO A 38 -6.18 -33.79 22.91
C PRO A 38 -5.95 -34.98 23.85
N ILE A 39 -5.11 -34.78 24.85
CA ILE A 39 -4.93 -35.71 25.96
C ILE A 39 -6.12 -35.54 26.88
N SER A 40 -6.69 -36.65 27.38
CA SER A 40 -7.81 -36.59 28.30
C SER A 40 -7.46 -35.80 29.57
N ALA A 41 -8.45 -35.10 30.14
CA ALA A 41 -8.25 -34.30 31.36
C ALA A 41 -7.68 -35.14 32.52
N SER A 42 -8.17 -36.38 32.69
CA SER A 42 -7.71 -37.31 33.73
C SER A 42 -6.27 -37.79 33.56
N PHE A 43 -5.74 -37.78 32.33
CA PHE A 43 -4.35 -38.12 32.06
C PHE A 43 -3.45 -36.88 32.15
N THR A 44 -3.97 -35.72 31.75
CA THR A 44 -3.29 -34.41 31.86
C THR A 44 -2.91 -34.08 33.31
N GLU A 45 -3.83 -34.25 34.25
CA GLU A 45 -3.56 -34.03 35.69
C GLU A 45 -2.45 -34.95 36.22
N LYS A 46 -2.52 -36.26 35.91
CA LYS A 46 -1.49 -37.24 36.31
C LYS A 46 -0.12 -36.97 35.71
N LEU A 47 -0.08 -36.45 34.49
CA LEU A 47 1.15 -36.10 33.78
C LEU A 47 1.81 -34.88 34.43
N LEU A 48 1.02 -33.84 34.70
CA LEU A 48 1.48 -32.62 35.36
C LEU A 48 2.11 -32.92 36.74
N ASP A 49 1.56 -33.89 37.48
CA ASP A 49 2.11 -34.35 38.77
C ASP A 49 3.49 -35.04 38.66
N HIS A 50 3.84 -35.59 37.50
CA HIS A 50 5.07 -36.38 37.28
C HIS A 50 6.17 -35.63 36.52
N LEU A 51 5.89 -34.43 36.03
CA LEU A 51 6.82 -33.67 35.19
C LEU A 51 7.78 -32.82 36.05
N SER A 52 9.00 -33.33 36.22
CA SER A 52 10.11 -32.56 36.79
C SER A 52 10.59 -31.53 35.76
N LEU A 53 10.34 -30.25 36.04
CA LEU A 53 10.61 -29.12 35.15
C LEU A 53 12.12 -28.82 35.05
N GLY A 54 12.80 -29.48 34.10
CA GLY A 54 14.15 -29.11 33.65
C GLY A 54 14.15 -28.05 32.53
N ASP A 55 15.34 -27.65 32.11
CA ASP A 55 15.67 -26.58 31.14
C ASP A 55 15.17 -26.83 29.69
N HIS A 56 13.86 -26.88 29.48
CA HIS A 56 13.26 -26.96 28.15
C HIS A 56 12.44 -25.70 27.84
N GLU A 57 12.57 -25.15 26.62
CA GLU A 57 11.86 -23.94 26.16
C GLU A 57 10.36 -24.20 25.91
N LEU A 58 9.51 -23.25 26.31
CA LEU A 58 8.03 -23.34 26.24
C LEU A 58 7.45 -22.40 25.18
N GLU A 59 6.54 -22.88 24.33
CA GLU A 59 5.72 -22.04 23.44
C GLU A 59 4.22 -22.22 23.78
N ALA A 60 3.54 -21.13 24.16
CA ALA A 60 2.09 -21.10 24.42
C ALA A 60 1.33 -20.53 23.22
N PHE A 61 0.21 -21.16 22.85
CA PHE A 61 -0.67 -20.71 21.77
C PHE A 61 -2.11 -20.58 22.27
N PRO A 62 -2.86 -19.53 21.89
CA PRO A 62 -4.30 -19.47 22.11
C PRO A 62 -5.00 -20.62 21.37
N LEU A 63 -5.85 -21.38 22.06
CA LEU A 63 -6.52 -22.57 21.54
C LEU A 63 -7.89 -22.19 20.94
N HIS A 64 -8.13 -22.57 19.69
CA HIS A 64 -9.46 -22.53 19.06
C HIS A 64 -9.85 -23.95 18.66
N VAL A 65 -10.73 -24.56 19.44
CA VAL A 65 -11.30 -25.89 19.17
C VAL A 65 -12.42 -25.70 18.15
N LYS A 66 -12.24 -26.20 16.92
CA LYS A 66 -13.37 -26.42 16.00
C LYS A 66 -14.23 -27.54 16.58
N SER A 67 -15.33 -27.21 17.26
CA SER A 67 -16.39 -28.18 17.50
C SER A 67 -17.22 -28.31 16.22
N ASP A 68 -17.63 -29.54 15.87
CA ASP A 68 -18.37 -29.85 14.64
C ASP A 68 -19.74 -29.14 14.52
N LYS A 69 -20.12 -28.30 15.49
CA LYS A 69 -21.32 -27.46 15.47
C LYS A 69 -21.08 -26.12 16.19
N ALA A 70 -20.23 -25.24 15.67
CA ALA A 70 -20.20 -23.85 16.10
C ALA A 70 -19.60 -22.90 15.04
N LYS A 71 -20.29 -21.77 14.87
CA LYS A 71 -19.94 -20.53 14.15
C LYS A 71 -18.48 -20.45 13.69
N GLU A 72 -18.31 -20.27 12.37
CA GLU A 72 -17.03 -19.90 11.74
C GLU A 72 -16.27 -18.92 12.63
N SER A 73 -15.04 -19.31 12.98
CA SER A 73 -14.14 -18.51 13.81
C SER A 73 -14.03 -17.11 13.24
N GLN A 74 -14.19 -16.10 14.09
CA GLN A 74 -14.07 -14.67 13.79
C GLN A 74 -12.66 -14.24 13.31
N TYR A 75 -11.75 -15.19 13.14
CA TYR A 75 -10.36 -15.02 12.69
C TYR A 75 -10.16 -15.70 11.35
N LEU A 76 -9.65 -14.96 10.37
CA LEU A 76 -9.33 -15.46 9.03
C LEU A 76 -8.09 -16.36 9.07
N THR A 77 -8.11 -17.49 8.35
CA THR A 77 -6.91 -18.33 8.14
C THR A 77 -5.89 -17.58 7.27
N ARG A 78 -4.62 -18.00 7.29
CA ARG A 78 -3.60 -17.40 6.40
C ARG A 78 -3.95 -17.55 4.92
N LEU A 79 -4.56 -18.68 4.57
CA LEU A 79 -5.04 -18.95 3.21
C LEU A 79 -6.20 -18.00 2.83
N HIS A 80 -7.15 -17.76 3.74
CA HIS A 80 -8.22 -16.78 3.49
C HIS A 80 -7.64 -15.37 3.32
N LEU A 81 -6.69 -14.97 4.17
CA LEU A 81 -6.00 -13.68 4.04
C LEU A 81 -5.27 -13.57 2.70
N MET A 82 -4.56 -14.61 2.27
CA MET A 82 -3.92 -14.65 0.95
C MET A 82 -4.94 -14.49 -0.18
N ASN A 83 -6.06 -15.19 -0.12
CA ASN A 83 -7.13 -15.09 -1.12
C ASN A 83 -7.72 -13.68 -1.18
N GLU A 84 -7.99 -13.06 -0.04
CA GLU A 84 -8.48 -11.67 0.03
C GLU A 84 -7.46 -10.68 -0.54
N LEU A 85 -6.17 -10.84 -0.22
CA LEU A 85 -5.11 -9.98 -0.75
C LEU A 85 -5.01 -10.05 -2.28
N PHE A 86 -5.08 -11.26 -2.85
CA PHE A 86 -5.11 -11.42 -4.29
C PHE A 86 -6.38 -10.83 -4.91
N ASN A 87 -7.55 -11.01 -4.29
CA ASN A 87 -8.79 -10.41 -4.80
C ASN A 87 -8.71 -8.87 -4.84
N VAL A 88 -8.20 -8.24 -3.78
CA VAL A 88 -7.98 -6.79 -3.77
C VAL A 88 -6.99 -6.37 -4.86
N PHE A 89 -5.87 -7.08 -4.99
CA PHE A 89 -4.90 -6.81 -6.04
C PHE A 89 -5.54 -6.87 -7.43
N LEU A 90 -6.28 -7.94 -7.75
CA LEU A 90 -6.93 -8.11 -9.06
C LEU A 90 -7.93 -6.99 -9.34
N ASN A 91 -8.79 -6.66 -8.36
CA ASN A 91 -9.81 -5.60 -8.50
C ASN A 91 -9.18 -4.27 -8.89
N ARG A 92 -8.00 -3.96 -8.35
CA ARG A 92 -7.27 -2.72 -8.64
C ARG A 92 -6.43 -2.83 -9.91
N ALA A 93 -5.79 -3.98 -10.15
CA ALA A 93 -4.91 -4.24 -11.28
C ALA A 93 -5.63 -4.17 -12.64
N CYS A 94 -6.93 -4.51 -12.68
CA CYS A 94 -7.79 -4.33 -13.85
C CYS A 94 -7.78 -2.90 -14.39
N SER A 95 -7.58 -1.89 -13.54
CA SER A 95 -7.58 -0.47 -13.95
C SER A 95 -6.25 0.01 -14.55
N PHE A 96 -5.21 -0.82 -14.54
CA PHE A 96 -3.86 -0.47 -15.00
C PHE A 96 -3.41 -1.25 -16.24
N ASP A 97 -4.34 -1.92 -16.95
CA ASP A 97 -4.05 -2.78 -18.13
C ASP A 97 -2.88 -3.75 -17.92
N THR A 98 -2.72 -4.23 -16.69
CA THR A 98 -1.64 -5.15 -16.33
C THR A 98 -2.02 -6.60 -16.69
N THR A 99 -1.07 -7.36 -17.20
CA THR A 99 -1.20 -8.83 -17.35
C THR A 99 -0.67 -9.51 -16.10
N VAL A 100 -1.41 -10.47 -15.56
CA VAL A 100 -1.05 -11.17 -14.32
C VAL A 100 -1.07 -12.68 -14.56
N PRO A 101 0.06 -13.39 -14.38
CA PRO A 101 0.08 -14.86 -14.36
C PRO A 101 -0.19 -15.39 -12.94
N LEU A 102 -0.73 -16.62 -12.82
CA LEU A 102 -0.90 -17.30 -11.53
C LEU A 102 -0.07 -18.59 -11.46
N VAL A 103 0.86 -18.63 -10.51
CA VAL A 103 1.56 -19.84 -10.11
C VAL A 103 1.12 -20.20 -8.69
N LEU A 104 0.61 -21.42 -8.50
CA LEU A 104 0.11 -21.90 -7.20
C LEU A 104 1.16 -22.75 -6.47
N GLY A 105 1.07 -22.78 -5.14
CA GLY A 105 2.09 -23.24 -4.18
C GLY A 105 2.60 -24.69 -4.30
N HIS A 106 2.08 -25.50 -5.22
CA HIS A 106 2.68 -26.78 -5.61
C HIS A 106 3.62 -26.67 -6.82
N CYS A 107 4.06 -25.45 -7.14
CA CYS A 107 4.87 -25.15 -8.33
C CYS A 107 4.15 -25.54 -9.63
N GLN A 108 2.82 -25.54 -9.59
CA GLN A 108 1.98 -25.77 -10.75
C GLN A 108 1.51 -24.41 -11.27
N VAL A 109 1.71 -24.21 -12.57
CA VAL A 109 1.14 -23.05 -13.27
C VAL A 109 -0.36 -23.31 -13.41
N ALA A 110 -1.13 -22.73 -12.51
CA ALA A 110 -2.58 -22.87 -12.51
C ALA A 110 -3.21 -22.06 -13.65
N GLN A 111 -2.54 -20.96 -14.04
CA GLN A 111 -2.98 -20.14 -15.14
C GLN A 111 -1.79 -19.48 -15.85
N PRO A 112 -1.68 -19.62 -17.18
CA PRO A 112 -0.68 -18.87 -17.94
C PRO A 112 -1.02 -17.37 -17.94
N LEU A 113 -0.08 -16.54 -18.38
CA LEU A 113 -0.26 -15.09 -18.47
C LEU A 113 -1.56 -14.75 -19.22
N THR A 114 -2.46 -14.01 -18.58
CA THR A 114 -3.76 -13.68 -19.17
C THR A 114 -4.25 -12.30 -18.74
N HIS A 115 -5.20 -11.77 -19.50
CA HIS A 115 -6.03 -10.63 -19.12
C HIS A 115 -7.36 -11.07 -18.46
N LEU A 116 -7.64 -12.38 -18.42
CA LEU A 116 -8.90 -12.93 -17.90
C LEU A 116 -8.81 -13.23 -16.40
N PHE A 117 -9.06 -12.20 -15.58
CA PHE A 117 -8.98 -12.28 -14.11
C PHE A 117 -10.04 -13.19 -13.46
N GLU A 118 -11.18 -13.47 -14.11
CA GLU A 118 -12.20 -14.35 -13.52
C GLU A 118 -11.73 -15.80 -13.42
N LYS A 119 -11.02 -16.30 -14.44
CA LYS A 119 -10.38 -17.62 -14.39
C LYS A 119 -9.33 -17.70 -13.27
N PHE A 120 -8.65 -16.59 -12.99
CA PHE A 120 -7.71 -16.50 -11.87
C PHE A 120 -8.43 -16.69 -10.54
N ARG A 121 -9.54 -15.98 -10.33
CA ARG A 121 -10.34 -16.07 -9.10
C ARG A 121 -10.87 -17.48 -8.87
N GLU A 122 -11.34 -18.15 -9.93
CA GLU A 122 -11.79 -19.54 -9.83
C GLU A 122 -10.67 -20.48 -9.37
N GLN A 123 -9.45 -20.33 -9.90
CA GLN A 123 -8.31 -21.15 -9.48
C GLN A 123 -7.85 -20.83 -8.05
N LEU A 124 -7.83 -19.54 -7.68
CA LEU A 124 -7.50 -19.08 -6.34
C LEU A 124 -8.46 -19.66 -5.29
N GLY A 125 -9.77 -19.70 -5.59
CA GLY A 125 -10.79 -20.28 -4.71
C GLY A 125 -10.66 -21.79 -4.50
N ARG A 126 -9.93 -22.50 -5.37
CA ARG A 126 -9.69 -23.95 -5.27
C ARG A 126 -8.41 -24.31 -4.52
N VAL A 127 -7.60 -23.32 -4.11
CA VAL A 127 -6.35 -23.56 -3.39
C VAL A 127 -6.63 -24.14 -2.01
N THR A 128 -5.90 -25.19 -1.64
CA THR A 128 -5.95 -25.80 -0.30
C THR A 128 -4.55 -25.81 0.33
N ALA A 129 -4.50 -25.64 1.65
CA ALA A 129 -3.24 -25.73 2.39
C ALA A 129 -2.89 -27.20 2.65
N THR A 130 -1.72 -27.63 2.20
CA THR A 130 -1.25 -29.03 2.27
C THR A 130 -0.06 -29.22 3.21
N GLY A 131 0.43 -28.15 3.84
CA GLY A 131 1.52 -28.18 4.84
C GLY A 131 2.93 -28.03 4.28
N ASP A 132 3.12 -28.22 2.98
CA ASP A 132 4.40 -28.06 2.28
C ASP A 132 4.44 -26.74 1.51
N THR A 133 5.52 -25.97 1.64
CA THR A 133 5.70 -24.70 0.92
C THR A 133 7.03 -24.73 0.18
N ALA A 134 6.96 -24.78 -1.15
CA ALA A 134 8.12 -24.77 -2.05
C ALA A 134 8.28 -23.37 -2.68
N VAL A 135 8.74 -22.41 -1.87
CA VAL A 135 8.88 -20.99 -2.25
C VAL A 135 9.87 -20.83 -3.40
N TYR A 136 11.03 -21.49 -3.32
CA TYR A 136 12.11 -21.32 -4.30
C TYR A 136 11.74 -21.94 -5.64
N ASP A 137 11.17 -23.15 -5.63
CA ASP A 137 10.69 -23.81 -6.84
C ASP A 137 9.58 -22.97 -7.51
N ALA A 138 8.66 -22.38 -6.73
CA ALA A 138 7.60 -21.52 -7.24
C ALA A 138 8.15 -20.23 -7.89
N LEU A 139 9.17 -19.62 -7.28
CA LEU A 139 9.86 -18.46 -7.84
C LEU A 139 10.55 -18.79 -9.16
N ASP A 140 11.17 -19.96 -9.28
CA ASP A 140 11.83 -20.36 -10.52
C ASP A 140 10.82 -20.70 -11.63
N VAL A 141 9.71 -21.37 -11.31
CA VAL A 141 8.61 -21.59 -12.25
C VAL A 141 8.05 -20.26 -12.75
N ALA A 142 7.82 -19.29 -11.86
CA ALA A 142 7.37 -17.96 -12.24
C ALA A 142 8.41 -17.21 -13.10
N ARG A 143 9.70 -17.32 -12.78
CA ARG A 143 10.80 -16.78 -13.61
C ARG A 143 10.76 -17.35 -15.02
N LEU A 144 10.65 -18.67 -15.16
CA LEU A 144 10.61 -19.35 -16.46
C LEU A 144 9.42 -18.88 -17.31
N GLN A 145 8.24 -18.71 -16.70
CA GLN A 145 7.07 -18.14 -17.38
C GLN A 145 7.33 -16.71 -17.88
N LEU A 146 7.93 -15.85 -17.05
CA LEU A 146 8.22 -14.46 -17.44
C LEU A 146 9.31 -14.34 -18.52
N VAL A 147 10.28 -15.27 -18.54
CA VAL A 147 11.36 -15.28 -19.53
C VAL A 147 10.85 -15.66 -20.93
N GLN A 148 9.78 -16.46 -21.04
CA GLN A 148 9.19 -16.83 -22.33
C GLN A 148 8.73 -15.60 -23.13
N TYR A 149 8.27 -14.54 -22.47
CA TYR A 149 7.80 -13.31 -23.11
C TYR A 149 8.90 -12.26 -23.34
N ARG A 150 10.16 -12.58 -23.00
CA ARG A 150 11.28 -11.65 -23.10
C ARG A 150 11.58 -11.22 -24.54
N THR A 151 11.41 -12.14 -25.49
CA THR A 151 11.64 -11.86 -26.92
C THR A 151 10.56 -10.96 -27.49
N ASP A 152 9.31 -11.23 -27.13
CA ASP A 152 8.16 -10.60 -27.74
C ASP A 152 7.92 -9.20 -27.17
N LEU A 153 8.25 -9.00 -25.88
CA LEU A 153 7.99 -7.77 -25.15
C LEU A 153 9.23 -7.31 -24.35
N PRO A 154 10.33 -6.92 -25.03
CA PRO A 154 11.63 -6.67 -24.39
C PRO A 154 11.66 -5.46 -23.47
N HIS A 155 10.72 -4.51 -23.63
CA HIS A 155 10.63 -3.29 -22.84
C HIS A 155 9.89 -3.46 -21.52
N LEU A 156 9.24 -4.62 -21.29
CA LEU A 156 8.45 -4.83 -20.09
C LEU A 156 9.32 -5.05 -18.85
N ARG A 157 8.90 -4.39 -17.75
CA ARG A 157 9.42 -4.67 -16.42
C ARG A 157 8.86 -6.01 -15.96
N ARG A 158 9.75 -6.96 -15.66
CA ARG A 158 9.38 -8.29 -15.17
C ARG A 158 9.44 -8.30 -13.66
N ARG A 159 8.35 -8.74 -13.03
CA ARG A 159 8.15 -8.66 -11.59
C ARG A 159 7.34 -9.84 -11.10
N ILE A 160 7.70 -10.34 -9.92
CA ILE A 160 6.97 -11.38 -9.20
C ILE A 160 6.51 -10.75 -7.87
N ILE A 161 5.24 -10.93 -7.54
CA ILE A 161 4.70 -10.63 -6.20
C ILE A 161 4.43 -11.98 -5.55
N ILE A 162 5.12 -12.27 -4.45
CA ILE A 162 4.91 -13.48 -3.67
C ILE A 162 4.20 -13.16 -2.36
N VAL A 163 3.06 -13.83 -2.14
CA VAL A 163 2.33 -13.80 -0.88
C VAL A 163 2.51 -15.16 -0.22
N SER A 164 3.23 -15.20 0.90
CA SER A 164 3.60 -16.44 1.60
C SER A 164 3.97 -16.13 3.05
N ASP A 165 4.01 -17.10 3.96
CA ASP A 165 4.63 -16.91 5.28
C ASP A 165 6.18 -16.96 5.22
N GLY A 166 6.72 -17.18 4.02
CA GLY A 166 8.14 -17.10 3.69
C GLY A 166 8.95 -18.35 4.03
N LYS A 167 8.37 -19.31 4.75
CA LYS A 167 9.09 -20.53 5.16
C LYS A 167 9.10 -21.54 4.02
N ASP A 168 10.28 -21.72 3.43
CA ASP A 168 10.51 -22.81 2.50
C ASP A 168 10.74 -24.13 3.26
N THR A 169 9.94 -25.15 2.98
CA THR A 169 10.03 -26.47 3.64
C THR A 169 10.29 -27.61 2.67
N SER A 170 10.02 -27.43 1.38
CA SER A 170 9.98 -28.53 0.42
C SER A 170 10.60 -28.22 -0.95
N SER A 171 11.22 -27.04 -1.15
CA SER A 171 11.86 -26.75 -2.43
C SER A 171 13.04 -27.67 -2.71
N LYS A 172 13.15 -28.10 -3.98
CA LYS A 172 14.31 -28.83 -4.48
C LYS A 172 15.43 -27.89 -4.92
N GLN A 173 15.07 -26.70 -5.41
CA GLN A 173 16.04 -25.72 -5.88
C GLN A 173 16.74 -25.00 -4.74
N SER A 174 18.02 -24.69 -4.96
CA SER A 174 18.80 -23.87 -4.04
C SER A 174 18.39 -22.40 -4.16
N VAL A 175 18.17 -21.74 -3.01
CA VAL A 175 17.88 -20.30 -2.94
C VAL A 175 18.89 -19.44 -3.72
N LEU A 176 20.16 -19.85 -3.78
CA LEU A 176 21.20 -19.11 -4.49
C LEU A 176 21.09 -19.25 -6.01
N GLU A 177 20.68 -20.43 -6.49
CA GLU A 177 20.47 -20.68 -7.92
C GLU A 177 19.26 -19.89 -8.43
N VAL A 178 18.16 -19.91 -7.67
CA VAL A 178 16.97 -19.11 -7.95
C VAL A 178 17.31 -17.63 -7.96
N LEU A 179 18.02 -17.15 -6.94
CA LEU A 179 18.42 -15.74 -6.84
C LEU A 179 19.29 -15.31 -8.03
N ALA A 180 20.29 -16.12 -8.39
CA ALA A 180 21.14 -15.86 -9.54
C ALA A 180 20.34 -15.84 -10.85
N GLY A 181 19.36 -16.73 -10.99
CA GLY A 181 18.41 -16.74 -12.10
C GLY A 181 17.61 -15.43 -12.20
N LEU A 182 16.98 -15.02 -11.10
CA LEU A 182 16.18 -13.80 -11.02
C LEU A 182 17.00 -12.55 -11.39
N GLN A 183 18.24 -12.46 -10.88
CA GLN A 183 19.13 -11.33 -11.19
C GLN A 183 19.60 -11.34 -12.65
N ARG A 184 19.97 -12.51 -13.19
CA ARG A 184 20.37 -12.66 -14.60
C ARG A 184 19.26 -12.20 -15.54
N ASP A 185 18.02 -12.56 -15.19
CA ASP A 185 16.85 -12.21 -15.96
C ASP A 185 16.29 -10.83 -15.61
N SER A 186 16.88 -10.07 -14.68
CA SER A 186 16.41 -8.74 -14.26
C SER A 186 14.94 -8.74 -13.79
N ILE A 187 14.58 -9.70 -12.95
CA ILE A 187 13.25 -9.85 -12.37
C ILE A 187 13.25 -9.32 -10.94
N ILE A 188 12.30 -8.43 -10.64
CA ILE A 188 12.08 -7.88 -9.29
C ILE A 188 11.15 -8.82 -8.52
N VAL A 189 11.47 -9.14 -7.27
CA VAL A 189 10.59 -9.94 -6.40
C VAL A 189 10.12 -9.13 -5.21
N ASP A 190 8.83 -8.84 -5.13
CA ASP A 190 8.24 -8.30 -3.91
C ASP A 190 7.67 -9.41 -3.04
N SER A 191 7.99 -9.36 -1.75
CA SER A 191 7.45 -10.30 -0.77
C SER A 191 6.39 -9.62 0.10
N VAL A 192 5.22 -10.24 0.21
CA VAL A 192 4.20 -9.96 1.23
C VAL A 192 4.19 -11.14 2.19
N GLN A 193 4.88 -10.99 3.31
CA GLN A 193 5.09 -12.06 4.28
C GLN A 193 3.95 -12.14 5.29
N VAL A 194 3.07 -13.13 5.11
CA VAL A 194 1.87 -13.34 5.93
C VAL A 194 2.20 -14.25 7.10
N GLY A 195 2.56 -13.65 8.23
CA GLY A 195 2.90 -14.39 9.44
C GLY A 195 3.47 -13.50 10.55
N PRO A 196 3.64 -14.06 11.76
CA PRO A 196 4.19 -13.30 12.90
C PRO A 196 5.68 -12.99 12.74
N THR A 197 6.39 -13.75 11.91
CA THR A 197 7.85 -13.68 11.73
C THR A 197 8.18 -13.37 10.29
N VAL A 198 9.25 -12.60 10.08
CA VAL A 198 9.84 -12.38 8.75
C VAL A 198 10.83 -13.52 8.48
N ASP A 199 10.68 -14.19 7.35
CA ASP A 199 11.69 -15.11 6.83
C ASP A 199 12.86 -14.30 6.23
N PRO A 200 14.10 -14.46 6.76
CA PRO A 200 15.23 -13.67 6.30
C PRO A 200 15.68 -14.04 4.87
N ALA A 201 15.45 -15.28 4.41
CA ALA A 201 15.86 -15.69 3.07
C ALA A 201 14.98 -15.04 2.00
N LEU A 202 13.66 -15.12 2.17
CA LEU A 202 12.71 -14.45 1.29
C LEU A 202 12.86 -12.93 1.35
N HIS A 203 13.07 -12.38 2.55
CA HIS A 203 13.38 -10.95 2.72
C HIS A 203 14.64 -10.55 1.94
N GLY A 204 15.71 -11.34 2.06
CA GLY A 204 16.97 -11.12 1.35
C GLY A 204 16.82 -11.20 -0.18
N ILE A 205 16.01 -12.13 -0.70
CA ILE A 205 15.70 -12.20 -2.14
C ILE A 205 15.09 -10.88 -2.62
N SER A 206 14.08 -10.37 -1.91
CA SER A 206 13.45 -9.10 -2.28
C SER A 206 14.40 -7.92 -2.16
N VAL A 207 15.28 -7.87 -1.16
CA VAL A 207 16.33 -6.84 -1.06
C VAL A 207 17.27 -6.88 -2.27
N VAL A 208 17.77 -8.06 -2.59
CA VAL A 208 18.78 -8.25 -3.65
C VAL A 208 18.20 -7.99 -5.04
N THR A 209 16.92 -8.30 -5.24
CA THR A 209 16.18 -8.07 -6.50
C THR A 209 15.48 -6.71 -6.58
N GLY A 210 15.44 -5.94 -5.48
CA GLY A 210 14.95 -4.54 -5.46
C GLY A 210 13.45 -4.42 -5.29
N GLY A 211 12.84 -5.47 -4.75
CA GLY A 211 11.43 -5.51 -4.46
C GLY A 211 11.09 -5.02 -3.06
N TYR A 212 9.81 -4.77 -2.86
CA TYR A 212 9.24 -4.45 -1.57
C TYR A 212 9.19 -5.66 -0.64
N ARG A 213 9.28 -5.40 0.66
CA ARG A 213 9.27 -6.39 1.73
C ARG A 213 8.22 -6.03 2.78
N PHE A 214 6.97 -6.33 2.46
CA PHE A 214 5.87 -6.13 3.38
C PHE A 214 5.74 -7.29 4.37
N CYS A 215 5.41 -6.97 5.61
CA CYS A 215 5.04 -7.95 6.63
C CYS A 215 3.91 -7.35 7.48
N PRO A 216 2.63 -7.49 7.05
CA PRO A 216 1.51 -6.97 7.80
C PRO A 216 1.32 -7.81 9.08
N ARG A 217 1.82 -7.31 10.21
CA ARG A 217 1.82 -8.02 11.51
C ARG A 217 0.55 -7.82 12.34
N THR A 218 -0.19 -6.73 12.09
CA THR A 218 -1.08 -6.12 13.09
C THR A 218 -2.56 -6.03 12.70
N SER A 219 -2.90 -6.07 11.41
CA SER A 219 -4.29 -5.95 10.96
C SER A 219 -4.47 -6.44 9.53
N LEU A 220 -5.60 -7.12 9.25
CA LEU A 220 -6.08 -7.40 7.89
C LEU A 220 -6.15 -6.12 7.06
N SER A 221 -6.60 -5.03 7.66
CA SER A 221 -6.77 -3.76 6.95
C SER A 221 -5.44 -3.20 6.44
N ASP A 222 -4.37 -3.33 7.22
CA ASP A 222 -3.02 -2.91 6.80
C ASP A 222 -2.54 -3.78 5.63
N ALA A 223 -2.82 -5.09 5.68
CA ALA A 223 -2.48 -6.02 4.61
C ALA A 223 -3.17 -5.65 3.29
N LEU A 224 -4.48 -5.36 3.34
CA LEU A 224 -5.25 -4.96 2.15
C LEU A 224 -4.76 -3.61 1.60
N SER A 225 -4.41 -2.67 2.48
CA SER A 225 -3.92 -1.35 2.08
C SER A 225 -2.59 -1.37 1.30
N ILE A 226 -1.81 -2.46 1.38
CA ILE A 226 -0.61 -2.66 0.56
C ILE A 226 -0.99 -2.65 -0.93
N PHE A 227 -2.07 -3.32 -1.30
CA PHE A 227 -2.51 -3.47 -2.68
C PHE A 227 -3.31 -2.29 -3.21
N ASP A 228 -3.66 -1.32 -2.36
CA ASP A 228 -4.18 -0.02 -2.78
C ASP A 228 -3.06 0.93 -3.25
N LEU A 229 -1.79 0.63 -2.95
CA LEU A 229 -0.66 1.48 -3.35
C LEU A 229 -0.41 1.42 -4.85
N GLU A 230 -0.39 2.59 -5.51
CA GLU A 230 -0.03 2.69 -6.94
C GLU A 230 1.35 2.09 -7.24
N THR A 231 2.30 2.19 -6.31
CA THR A 231 3.66 1.65 -6.48
C THR A 231 3.74 0.12 -6.35
N VAL A 232 2.70 -0.50 -5.78
CA VAL A 232 2.51 -1.95 -5.73
C VAL A 232 1.73 -2.42 -6.96
N LEU A 233 0.80 -1.63 -7.48
CA LEU A 233 0.06 -1.98 -8.70
C LEU A 233 0.92 -1.78 -9.96
N ASN A 234 1.60 -0.64 -10.04
CA ASN A 234 2.47 -0.28 -11.15
C ASN A 234 3.90 0.01 -10.67
N SER A 235 4.83 -0.89 -11.04
CA SER A 235 6.24 -0.74 -10.69
C SER A 235 6.93 0.46 -11.37
N ALA A 236 6.35 1.01 -12.45
CA ALA A 236 6.84 2.23 -13.10
C ALA A 236 6.79 3.45 -12.18
N GLU A 237 5.86 3.43 -11.22
CA GLU A 237 5.60 4.54 -10.30
C GLU A 237 6.52 4.56 -9.08
N ARG A 238 7.45 3.61 -8.99
CA ARG A 238 8.45 3.58 -7.92
C ARG A 238 9.53 4.62 -8.17
N PRO A 239 10.05 5.28 -7.12
CA PRO A 239 11.24 6.10 -7.22
C PRO A 239 12.37 5.34 -7.90
N ILE A 240 13.18 6.03 -8.70
CA ILE A 240 14.33 5.42 -9.35
C ILE A 240 15.28 4.91 -8.27
N GLN A 241 15.36 3.59 -8.14
CA GLN A 241 16.35 2.94 -7.29
C GLN A 241 17.58 2.64 -8.17
N ILE A 242 18.71 3.31 -7.90
CA ILE A 242 19.99 2.92 -8.51
C ILE A 242 20.41 1.61 -7.86
N GLN A 243 19.97 0.52 -8.47
CA GLN A 243 20.26 -0.79 -7.93
C GLN A 243 21.63 -1.26 -8.40
N LYS A 244 22.61 -1.18 -7.50
CA LYS A 244 23.90 -1.82 -7.71
C LYS A 244 23.66 -3.33 -7.81
N ARG A 245 24.27 -4.00 -8.79
CA ARG A 245 24.24 -5.47 -8.85
C ARG A 245 24.88 -6.02 -7.59
N ILE A 246 24.07 -6.65 -6.74
CA ILE A 246 24.52 -7.28 -5.50
C ILE A 246 24.92 -8.71 -5.82
N PHE A 247 26.19 -9.05 -5.63
CA PHE A 247 26.63 -10.44 -5.71
C PHE A 247 26.49 -11.11 -4.34
N VAL A 248 25.69 -12.18 -4.26
CA VAL A 248 25.49 -12.93 -3.02
C VAL A 248 26.25 -14.25 -3.11
N ALA A 249 27.38 -14.34 -2.41
CA ALA A 249 28.28 -15.49 -2.50
C ALA A 249 27.75 -16.75 -1.79
N THR A 250 27.00 -16.60 -0.69
CA THR A 250 26.57 -17.73 0.14
C THR A 250 25.16 -17.52 0.72
N LYS A 251 24.48 -18.62 1.08
CA LYS A 251 23.18 -18.58 1.75
C LYS A 251 23.27 -17.86 3.10
N ARG A 252 24.40 -17.99 3.80
CA ARG A 252 24.66 -17.28 5.05
C ARG A 252 24.73 -15.77 4.85
N ALA A 253 25.36 -15.31 3.76
CA ALA A 253 25.38 -13.88 3.42
C ALA A 253 23.97 -13.38 3.04
N LEU A 254 23.19 -14.18 2.30
CA LEU A 254 21.79 -13.86 2.00
C LEU A 254 20.98 -13.61 3.26
N ILE A 255 20.97 -14.58 4.18
CA ILE A 255 20.18 -14.56 5.41
C ILE A 255 20.71 -13.52 6.40
N GLY A 256 22.03 -13.50 6.62
CA GLY A 256 22.64 -12.71 7.68
C GLY A 256 22.85 -11.24 7.32
N THR A 257 23.10 -10.91 6.05
CA THR A 257 23.33 -9.52 5.63
C THR A 257 22.09 -8.92 4.98
N TYR A 258 21.55 -9.60 3.96
CA TYR A 258 20.41 -9.06 3.21
C TYR A 258 19.05 -9.40 3.84
N GLY A 259 18.99 -10.43 4.69
CA GLY A 259 17.82 -10.79 5.47
C GLY A 259 17.68 -10.04 6.80
N ASP A 260 18.69 -9.27 7.20
CA ASP A 260 18.67 -8.52 8.45
C ASP A 260 17.75 -7.30 8.35
N THR A 261 16.65 -7.34 9.09
CA THR A 261 15.65 -6.27 9.11
C THR A 261 16.12 -4.95 9.73
N SER A 262 17.23 -4.96 10.47
CA SER A 262 17.83 -3.75 11.03
C SER A 262 18.63 -2.97 9.98
N ILE A 263 19.29 -3.68 9.06
CA ILE A 263 20.04 -3.11 7.94
C ILE A 263 19.09 -2.75 6.81
N TYR A 264 18.19 -3.69 6.49
CA TYR A 264 17.18 -3.55 5.47
C TYR A 264 15.82 -3.58 6.17
N PRO A 265 15.20 -2.43 6.49
CA PRO A 265 13.92 -2.38 7.19
C PRO A 265 12.74 -2.78 6.30
N ILE A 266 11.77 -3.49 6.85
CA ILE A 266 10.53 -3.86 6.16
C ILE A 266 9.79 -2.62 5.63
N ASP A 267 9.12 -2.79 4.49
CA ASP A 267 8.22 -1.79 3.96
C ASP A 267 6.94 -1.79 4.78
N VAL A 268 6.57 -0.62 5.29
CA VAL A 268 5.44 -0.44 6.19
C VAL A 268 4.35 0.32 5.45
N VAL A 269 3.11 -0.14 5.58
CA VAL A 269 1.92 0.57 5.12
C VAL A 269 1.01 0.79 6.32
N THR A 270 1.01 2.02 6.81
CA THR A 270 0.03 2.55 7.76
C THR A 270 -0.77 3.64 7.06
N LEU A 271 -1.58 4.34 7.84
CA LEU A 271 -2.28 5.52 7.35
C LEU A 271 -1.31 6.62 6.87
N ASP A 272 -0.23 6.86 7.62
CA ASP A 272 0.68 7.99 7.48
C ASP A 272 2.06 7.62 6.92
N LYS A 273 2.42 6.34 6.96
CA LYS A 273 3.71 5.83 6.48
C LYS A 273 3.49 4.77 5.42
N PHE A 274 3.99 5.00 4.21
CA PHE A 274 3.91 4.07 3.10
C PHE A 274 5.05 4.34 2.09
N PRO A 275 5.40 3.37 1.24
CA PRO A 275 6.37 3.58 0.17
C PRO A 275 5.99 4.75 -0.74
N LYS A 276 6.92 5.70 -0.89
CA LYS A 276 6.71 6.89 -1.71
C LYS A 276 6.62 6.53 -3.19
N ARG A 277 5.83 7.32 -3.93
CA ARG A 277 5.82 7.33 -5.40
C ARG A 277 7.03 8.09 -5.93
N ALA A 278 7.46 7.79 -7.16
CA ALA A 278 8.33 8.66 -7.91
C ALA A 278 7.72 10.05 -8.04
N GLU A 279 8.53 11.07 -7.80
CA GLU A 279 8.17 12.46 -8.06
C GLU A 279 8.07 12.69 -9.57
N HIS A 280 7.17 13.59 -9.96
CA HIS A 280 7.01 13.93 -11.38
C HIS A 280 8.29 14.63 -11.88
N PRO A 281 8.85 14.26 -13.05
CA PRO A 281 10.09 14.87 -13.54
C PRO A 281 10.01 16.40 -13.66
N ALA A 282 8.85 16.91 -14.07
CA ALA A 282 8.63 18.35 -14.21
C ALA A 282 8.33 19.06 -12.88
N LEU A 283 8.47 18.42 -11.71
CA LEU A 283 8.21 19.05 -10.41
C LEU A 283 9.28 20.10 -10.04
N PHE A 284 10.49 19.98 -10.57
CA PHE A 284 11.63 20.85 -10.26
C PHE A 284 11.96 21.88 -11.34
N GLU A 285 11.23 21.86 -12.44
CA GLU A 285 11.39 22.79 -13.55
C GLU A 285 10.95 24.22 -13.17
N LYS A 286 11.38 25.20 -13.97
CA LYS A 286 10.99 26.60 -13.77
C LYS A 286 9.51 26.79 -14.10
N VAL A 287 8.82 27.57 -13.29
CA VAL A 287 7.40 27.85 -13.46
C VAL A 287 7.12 29.35 -13.49
N LYS A 288 6.06 29.71 -14.23
CA LYS A 288 5.46 31.04 -14.25
C LYS A 288 4.03 30.98 -13.72
N PRO A 289 3.62 31.96 -12.89
CA PRO A 289 2.21 32.09 -12.53
C PRO A 289 1.39 32.34 -13.80
N LEU A 290 0.18 31.79 -13.85
CA LEU A 290 -0.70 31.82 -15.03
C LEU A 290 -0.86 33.22 -15.61
N GLN A 291 -0.92 34.25 -14.76
CA GLN A 291 -1.04 35.67 -15.15
C GLN A 291 0.12 36.17 -16.02
N LEU A 292 1.30 35.55 -15.93
CA LEU A 292 2.51 35.92 -16.69
C LEU A 292 2.74 35.05 -17.92
N ILE A 293 1.85 34.10 -18.21
CA ILE A 293 2.00 33.20 -19.37
C ILE A 293 1.43 33.88 -20.61
N ASN A 294 2.20 33.86 -21.70
CA ASN A 294 1.70 34.30 -22.99
C ASN A 294 0.85 33.21 -23.65
N VAL A 295 -0.47 33.29 -23.45
CA VAL A 295 -1.43 32.30 -23.95
C VAL A 295 -1.94 32.61 -25.37
N THR A 296 -1.37 33.60 -26.07
CA THR A 296 -1.84 33.99 -27.42
C THR A 296 -1.27 33.14 -28.55
N GLY A 297 -0.36 32.20 -28.25
CA GLY A 297 0.22 31.29 -29.23
C GLY A 297 -0.81 30.29 -29.78
N ARG A 298 -0.68 29.89 -31.06
CA ARG A 298 -1.41 28.73 -31.59
C ARG A 298 -0.61 27.47 -31.25
N GLY A 299 -1.13 26.61 -30.39
CA GLY A 299 -0.57 25.28 -30.13
C GLY A 299 -0.41 24.51 -31.46
N LYS A 300 0.70 23.77 -31.58
CA LYS A 300 1.01 23.02 -32.82
C LYS A 300 -0.02 21.92 -33.08
N ASP A 301 -0.46 21.21 -32.04
CA ASP A 301 -1.43 20.13 -32.07
C ASP A 301 -2.74 20.51 -31.36
N ASP A 302 -3.80 19.72 -31.60
CA ASP A 302 -5.14 20.03 -31.08
C ASP A 302 -5.22 19.92 -29.55
N ARG A 303 -4.44 19.00 -28.95
CA ARG A 303 -4.28 18.89 -27.50
C ARG A 303 -3.69 20.17 -26.90
N MET A 304 -2.59 20.69 -27.44
CA MET A 304 -2.03 21.95 -26.93
C MET A 304 -2.95 23.14 -27.18
N LYS A 305 -3.64 23.21 -28.34
CA LYS A 305 -4.66 24.25 -28.59
C LYS A 305 -5.78 24.20 -27.56
N ARG A 306 -6.17 23.02 -27.10
CA ARG A 306 -7.15 22.85 -26.02
C ARG A 306 -6.58 23.35 -24.69
N ILE A 307 -5.38 22.92 -24.30
CA ILE A 307 -4.73 23.35 -23.05
C ILE A 307 -4.57 24.88 -23.00
N MET A 308 -4.17 25.52 -24.09
CA MET A 308 -4.08 26.98 -24.18
C MET A 308 -5.45 27.66 -24.01
N ARG A 309 -6.52 27.11 -24.59
CA ARG A 309 -7.88 27.63 -24.38
C ARG A 309 -8.32 27.51 -22.92
N GLU A 310 -8.00 26.39 -22.26
CA GLU A 310 -8.26 26.20 -20.82
C GLU A 310 -7.52 27.23 -19.98
N ALA A 311 -6.23 27.46 -20.25
CA ALA A 311 -5.44 28.50 -19.58
C ALA A 311 -6.04 29.90 -19.79
N GLN A 312 -6.51 30.24 -20.99
CA GLN A 312 -7.21 31.50 -21.25
C GLN A 312 -8.53 31.61 -20.46
N ASN A 313 -9.29 30.52 -20.33
CA ASN A 313 -10.54 30.51 -19.59
C ASN A 313 -10.29 30.70 -18.08
N LEU A 314 -9.27 30.04 -17.53
CA LEU A 314 -8.83 30.20 -16.15
C LEU A 314 -8.35 31.62 -15.86
N LEU A 315 -7.70 32.28 -16.82
CA LEU A 315 -7.32 33.70 -16.70
C LEU A 315 -8.52 34.64 -16.66
N LYS A 316 -9.57 34.34 -17.42
CA LYS A 316 -10.80 35.17 -17.44
C LYS A 316 -11.60 35.04 -16.14
N LYS A 317 -11.52 33.90 -15.47
CA LYS A 317 -12.23 33.59 -14.23
C LYS A 317 -11.26 33.01 -13.20
N PRO A 318 -10.37 33.82 -12.62
CA PRO A 318 -9.44 33.34 -11.60
C PRO A 318 -10.22 32.93 -10.34
N ALA A 319 -9.93 31.74 -9.80
CA ALA A 319 -10.48 31.29 -8.54
C ALA A 319 -9.68 31.92 -7.39
N PRO A 320 -10.30 32.63 -6.43
CA PRO A 320 -9.58 33.39 -5.40
C PRO A 320 -8.86 32.50 -4.37
N TYR A 321 -9.16 31.21 -4.34
CA TYR A 321 -8.58 30.21 -3.43
C TYR A 321 -7.57 29.30 -4.15
N MET A 322 -7.17 29.62 -5.39
CA MET A 322 -6.19 28.86 -6.14
C MET A 322 -5.19 29.74 -6.88
N ASP A 323 -3.91 29.43 -6.71
CA ASP A 323 -2.83 29.95 -7.55
C ASP A 323 -2.32 28.88 -8.50
N LEU A 324 -2.19 29.23 -9.77
CA LEU A 324 -1.87 28.31 -10.87
C LEU A 324 -0.51 28.65 -11.48
N TYR A 325 0.37 27.66 -11.61
CA TYR A 325 1.75 27.82 -12.08
C TYR A 325 2.06 26.89 -13.26
N PHE A 326 2.16 27.51 -14.43
CA PHE A 326 2.68 26.99 -15.70
C PHE A 326 4.14 26.57 -15.62
N ASP A 327 4.55 25.38 -16.03
CA ASP A 327 5.95 25.17 -16.46
C ASP A 327 6.27 26.07 -17.67
N GLU A 328 7.43 26.72 -17.64
CA GLU A 328 7.86 27.69 -18.66
C GLU A 328 8.07 27.06 -20.04
N SER A 329 8.54 25.82 -20.05
CA SER A 329 8.92 25.07 -21.23
C SER A 329 7.77 24.19 -21.74
N ASN A 330 6.91 23.71 -20.84
CA ASN A 330 5.88 22.74 -21.16
C ASN A 330 4.56 22.97 -20.41
N MET A 331 3.59 23.57 -21.10
CA MET A 331 2.24 23.81 -20.55
C MET A 331 1.42 22.55 -20.25
N THR A 332 1.91 21.33 -20.51
CA THR A 332 1.19 20.09 -20.15
C THR A 332 1.30 19.72 -18.68
N PHE A 333 2.05 20.48 -17.88
CA PHE A 333 2.17 20.30 -16.45
C PHE A 333 1.83 21.60 -15.72
N LEU A 334 0.98 21.48 -14.70
CA LEU A 334 0.50 22.60 -13.90
C LEU A 334 0.71 22.31 -12.43
N ARG A 335 1.29 23.26 -11.69
CA ARG A 335 1.35 23.23 -10.22
C ARG A 335 0.31 24.18 -9.64
N ILE A 336 -0.30 23.78 -8.55
CA ILE A 336 -1.47 24.46 -7.97
C ILE A 336 -1.22 24.62 -6.48
N VAL A 337 -1.45 25.83 -5.96
CA VAL A 337 -1.59 26.08 -4.53
C VAL A 337 -3.07 26.32 -4.27
N MET A 338 -3.69 25.51 -3.41
CA MET A 338 -5.12 25.57 -3.13
C MET A 338 -5.36 25.78 -1.64
N GLU A 339 -6.05 26.86 -1.28
CA GLU A 339 -6.60 27.03 0.07
C GLU A 339 -7.87 26.17 0.21
N ALA A 340 -8.02 25.46 1.32
CA ALA A 340 -9.27 24.76 1.61
C ALA A 340 -10.39 25.72 2.05
N PRO A 341 -11.67 25.33 1.89
CA PRO A 341 -12.81 26.12 2.34
C PRO A 341 -12.68 26.57 3.80
N LYS A 342 -13.03 27.84 4.08
CA LYS A 342 -12.99 28.42 5.43
C LYS A 342 -14.22 28.09 6.28
N ASP A 343 -15.13 27.28 5.73
CA ASP A 343 -16.35 26.84 6.39
C ASP A 343 -16.05 26.13 7.71
N LYS A 344 -16.83 26.45 8.76
CA LYS A 344 -16.65 25.87 10.10
C LYS A 344 -16.82 24.34 10.12
N ASP A 345 -17.55 23.81 9.14
CA ASP A 345 -17.90 22.39 9.04
C ASP A 345 -16.93 21.62 8.14
N CYS A 346 -15.99 22.31 7.48
CA CYS A 346 -14.93 21.68 6.71
C CYS A 346 -13.81 21.22 7.65
N LEU A 347 -13.50 19.92 7.62
CA LEU A 347 -12.40 19.34 8.42
C LEU A 347 -11.02 19.88 8.02
N TYR A 348 -10.90 20.38 6.79
CA TYR A 348 -9.65 20.81 6.17
C TYR A 348 -9.46 22.34 6.23
N ARG A 349 -10.36 23.06 6.91
CA ARG A 349 -10.35 24.52 6.99
C ARG A 349 -8.99 25.08 7.41
N ASN A 350 -8.62 26.21 6.81
CA ASN A 350 -7.33 26.87 6.98
C ASN A 350 -6.11 26.04 6.51
N GLY A 351 -6.33 24.91 5.85
CA GLY A 351 -5.27 24.14 5.19
C GLY A 351 -4.91 24.76 3.84
N VAL A 352 -3.62 24.66 3.49
CA VAL A 352 -3.10 24.98 2.15
C VAL A 352 -2.52 23.69 1.58
N TYR A 353 -2.93 23.36 0.37
CA TYR A 353 -2.60 22.12 -0.31
C TYR A 353 -1.86 22.41 -1.60
N LEU A 354 -0.81 21.63 -1.85
CA LEU A 354 -0.04 21.68 -3.08
C LEU A 354 -0.54 20.56 -3.98
N LEU A 355 -0.95 20.89 -5.21
CA LEU A 355 -1.39 19.92 -6.18
C LEU A 355 -0.58 20.04 -7.47
N THR A 356 -0.50 18.92 -8.19
CA THR A 356 -0.01 18.86 -9.56
C THR A 356 -1.13 18.40 -10.47
N CYS A 357 -1.13 18.89 -11.69
CA CYS A 357 -2.06 18.51 -12.73
C CYS A 357 -1.28 18.19 -14.01
N ASP A 358 -1.37 16.92 -14.42
CA ASP A 358 -0.77 16.40 -15.65
C ASP A 358 -1.84 16.27 -16.73
N PHE A 359 -1.67 17.03 -17.82
CA PHE A 359 -2.41 16.79 -19.04
C PHE A 359 -1.72 15.65 -19.78
N LEU A 360 -2.21 14.41 -19.66
CA LEU A 360 -1.61 13.27 -20.37
C LEU A 360 -1.87 13.32 -21.89
N GLU A 361 -1.26 12.41 -22.65
CA GLU A 361 -1.40 12.33 -24.12
C GLU A 361 -2.86 12.17 -24.57
N GLY A 362 -3.69 11.47 -23.78
CA GLY A 362 -5.11 11.28 -24.04
C GLY A 362 -5.99 12.52 -23.84
N TYR A 363 -5.48 13.61 -23.25
CA TYR A 363 -6.29 14.79 -22.98
C TYR A 363 -6.70 15.52 -24.28
N PRO A 364 -7.97 15.97 -24.44
CA PRO A 364 -9.05 16.00 -23.44
C PRO A 364 -9.98 14.79 -23.45
N ARG A 365 -9.72 13.76 -24.27
CA ARG A 365 -10.55 12.54 -24.28
C ARG A 365 -10.52 11.86 -22.92
N GLU A 366 -9.34 11.84 -22.30
CA GLU A 366 -9.13 11.40 -20.93
C GLU A 366 -9.00 12.59 -19.98
N PRO A 367 -9.38 12.43 -18.70
CA PRO A 367 -9.28 13.49 -17.71
C PRO A 367 -7.82 13.88 -17.43
N PRO A 368 -7.57 15.12 -16.99
CA PRO A 368 -6.28 15.48 -16.43
C PRO A 368 -6.02 14.67 -15.15
N GLN A 369 -4.75 14.32 -14.89
CA GLN A 369 -4.39 13.65 -13.65
C GLN A 369 -4.04 14.69 -12.57
N ILE A 370 -4.93 14.84 -11.58
CA ILE A 370 -4.74 15.77 -10.46
C ILE A 370 -4.30 15.00 -9.22
N ARG A 371 -3.27 15.52 -8.54
CA ARG A 371 -2.64 14.85 -7.40
C ARG A 371 -2.23 15.83 -6.33
N PHE A 372 -2.51 15.52 -5.07
CA PHE A 372 -1.95 16.19 -3.91
C PHE A 372 -0.47 15.80 -3.75
N THR A 373 0.40 16.80 -3.65
CA THR A 373 1.84 16.63 -3.41
C THR A 373 2.13 16.48 -1.91
N ASN A 374 1.43 17.23 -1.07
CA ASN A 374 1.45 17.03 0.37
C ASN A 374 0.44 15.96 0.78
N PHE A 375 0.76 15.23 1.86
CA PHE A 375 -0.13 14.21 2.39
C PHE A 375 -1.45 14.84 2.85
N ILE A 376 -2.56 14.28 2.38
CA ILE A 376 -3.91 14.57 2.84
C ILE A 376 -4.61 13.24 3.13
N MET A 377 -5.22 13.14 4.31
CA MET A 377 -6.09 12.01 4.64
C MET A 377 -7.50 12.37 4.18
N HIS A 378 -7.92 11.85 3.03
CA HIS A 378 -9.20 12.18 2.43
C HIS A 378 -9.87 10.94 1.83
N PRO A 379 -11.21 10.76 1.97
CA PRO A 379 -11.91 9.57 1.46
C PRO A 379 -11.68 9.30 -0.03
N ASN A 380 -11.61 10.37 -0.83
CA ASN A 380 -11.45 10.31 -2.30
C ASN A 380 -10.02 10.58 -2.81
N VAL A 381 -9.02 10.58 -1.93
CA VAL A 381 -7.61 10.76 -2.31
C VAL A 381 -6.82 9.54 -1.86
N SER A 382 -6.11 8.91 -2.80
CA SER A 382 -5.23 7.78 -2.49
C SER A 382 -4.08 8.19 -1.55
N LYS A 383 -3.42 7.21 -0.91
CA LYS A 383 -2.19 7.45 -0.14
C LYS A 383 -1.12 8.21 -0.93
N GLN A 384 -0.98 7.97 -2.23
CA GLN A 384 -0.05 8.69 -3.11
C GLN A 384 -0.62 9.99 -3.71
N GLY A 385 -1.69 10.52 -3.13
CA GLY A 385 -2.23 11.84 -3.43
C GLY A 385 -3.12 11.91 -4.67
N LYS A 386 -3.29 10.83 -5.44
CA LYS A 386 -4.18 10.83 -6.62
C LYS A 386 -5.61 11.09 -6.18
N VAL A 387 -6.26 12.08 -6.80
CA VAL A 387 -7.70 12.31 -6.63
C VAL A 387 -8.46 11.30 -7.48
N CYS A 388 -9.36 10.54 -6.86
CA CYS A 388 -10.23 9.62 -7.59
C CYS A 388 -11.68 9.90 -7.21
N ILE A 389 -12.36 10.66 -8.08
CA ILE A 389 -13.80 10.88 -8.07
C ILE A 389 -14.37 10.44 -9.42
N ALA A 390 -15.66 10.16 -9.49
CA ALA A 390 -16.29 9.60 -10.68
C ALA A 390 -16.12 10.51 -11.92
N GLU A 391 -16.20 11.81 -11.70
CA GLU A 391 -16.07 12.89 -12.68
C GLU A 391 -14.67 12.99 -13.29
N LEU A 392 -13.62 12.66 -12.52
CA LEU A 392 -12.24 12.58 -13.00
C LEU A 392 -11.86 11.14 -13.40
N GLY A 393 -12.84 10.38 -13.85
CA GLY A 393 -12.70 8.99 -14.27
C GLY A 393 -13.81 8.60 -15.23
N ARG A 394 -14.70 7.70 -14.80
CA ARG A 394 -15.75 7.10 -15.65
C ARG A 394 -16.80 8.08 -16.18
N LEU A 395 -17.02 9.21 -15.50
CA LEU A 395 -17.98 10.25 -15.91
C LEU A 395 -17.30 11.42 -16.62
N TRP A 396 -15.99 11.34 -16.88
CA TRP A 396 -15.29 12.38 -17.62
C TRP A 396 -15.82 12.46 -19.05
N SER A 397 -16.06 13.68 -19.51
CA SER A 397 -16.32 13.99 -20.91
C SER A 397 -15.32 15.01 -21.41
N SER A 398 -14.92 14.92 -22.68
CA SER A 398 -14.00 15.89 -23.29
C SER A 398 -14.52 17.32 -23.28
N ASP A 399 -15.83 17.52 -23.08
CA ASP A 399 -16.44 18.84 -22.96
C ASP A 399 -16.25 19.49 -21.58
N MET A 400 -15.86 18.70 -20.57
CA MET A 400 -15.56 19.22 -19.23
C MET A 400 -14.29 20.08 -19.28
N SER A 401 -14.38 21.28 -18.69
CA SER A 401 -13.26 22.23 -18.65
C SER A 401 -12.32 21.95 -17.49
N MET A 402 -11.12 22.54 -17.55
CA MET A 402 -10.19 22.53 -16.42
C MET A 402 -10.73 23.31 -15.23
N GLU A 403 -11.48 24.38 -15.47
CA GLU A 403 -12.19 25.11 -14.40
C GLU A 403 -13.12 24.16 -13.63
N MET A 404 -13.92 23.36 -14.34
CA MET A 404 -14.81 22.37 -13.72
C MET A 404 -14.03 21.29 -12.97
N ALA A 405 -12.96 20.76 -13.57
CA ALA A 405 -12.10 19.75 -12.93
C ALA A 405 -11.51 20.25 -11.60
N LEU A 406 -10.99 21.48 -11.58
CA LEU A 406 -10.44 22.09 -10.38
C LEU A 406 -11.52 22.41 -9.33
N GLN A 407 -12.69 22.87 -9.77
CA GLN A 407 -13.84 23.08 -8.88
C GLN A 407 -14.29 21.79 -8.21
N LEU A 408 -14.33 20.67 -8.93
CA LEU A 408 -14.65 19.37 -8.36
C LEU A 408 -13.63 18.96 -7.29
N VAL A 409 -12.33 19.14 -7.55
CA VAL A 409 -11.26 18.88 -6.56
C VAL A 409 -11.41 19.78 -5.33
N TYR A 410 -11.85 21.02 -5.48
CA TYR A 410 -12.12 21.89 -4.33
C TYR A 410 -13.38 21.44 -3.56
N GLN A 411 -14.40 20.96 -4.25
CA GLN A 411 -15.66 20.54 -3.62
C GLN A 411 -15.50 19.31 -2.73
N ILE A 412 -14.56 18.40 -3.02
CA ILE A 412 -14.37 17.18 -2.20
C ILE A 412 -14.04 17.51 -0.75
N PHE A 413 -13.39 18.66 -0.45
CA PHE A 413 -13.09 19.07 0.91
C PHE A 413 -14.35 19.18 1.80
N SER A 414 -15.44 19.67 1.24
CA SER A 414 -16.71 19.86 1.95
C SER A 414 -17.72 18.74 1.67
N HIS A 415 -17.64 18.12 0.50
CA HIS A 415 -18.59 17.11 0.03
C HIS A 415 -17.84 15.89 -0.52
N PRO A 416 -17.13 15.11 0.33
CA PRO A 416 -16.49 13.89 -0.14
C PRO A 416 -17.54 12.85 -0.54
N ASP A 417 -17.22 12.05 -1.56
CA ASP A 417 -18.00 10.86 -1.89
C ASP A 417 -17.64 9.75 -0.88
N LEU A 418 -18.55 9.54 0.07
CA LEU A 418 -18.41 8.51 1.11
C LEU A 418 -19.00 7.17 0.69
N GLU A 419 -19.75 7.11 -0.41
CA GLU A 419 -20.33 5.88 -0.94
C GLU A 419 -19.28 5.06 -1.69
N ASN A 420 -18.41 5.74 -2.44
CA ASN A 420 -17.32 5.12 -3.21
C ASN A 420 -15.94 5.63 -2.75
N PRO A 421 -15.53 5.38 -1.49
CA PRO A 421 -14.25 5.86 -1.00
C PRO A 421 -13.09 5.12 -1.67
N VAL A 422 -12.04 5.87 -2.00
CA VAL A 422 -10.76 5.31 -2.46
C VAL A 422 -10.07 4.62 -1.29
N GLU A 423 -10.06 5.30 -0.15
CA GLU A 423 -9.41 4.87 1.09
C GLU A 423 -10.47 4.66 2.18
N THR A 424 -10.86 3.41 2.39
CA THR A 424 -11.90 3.05 3.36
C THR A 424 -11.55 3.52 4.78
N GLN A 425 -10.28 3.39 5.19
CA GLN A 425 -9.84 3.86 6.52
C GLN A 425 -9.97 5.39 6.67
N ALA A 426 -9.65 6.15 5.61
CA ALA A 426 -9.80 7.60 5.62
C ALA A 426 -11.28 8.00 5.71
N SER A 427 -12.16 7.30 4.97
CA SER A 427 -13.61 7.48 5.04
C SER A 427 -14.17 7.24 6.44
N MET A 428 -13.81 6.11 7.09
CA MET A 428 -14.23 5.81 8.45
C MET A 428 -13.82 6.91 9.44
N ARG A 429 -12.56 7.36 9.38
CA ARG A 429 -12.05 8.44 10.25
C ARG A 429 -12.73 9.77 9.98
N TYR A 430 -12.96 10.11 8.71
CA TYR A 430 -13.67 11.32 8.31
C TYR A 430 -15.08 11.35 8.91
N CYS A 431 -15.84 10.25 8.78
CA CYS A 431 -17.16 10.12 9.37
C CYS A 431 -17.15 10.27 10.90
N MET A 432 -16.21 9.62 11.59
CA MET A 432 -16.07 9.74 13.04
C MET A 432 -15.79 11.19 13.48
N LEU A 433 -14.87 11.88 12.79
CA LEU A 433 -14.52 13.27 13.09
C LEU A 433 -15.68 14.23 12.83
N LEU A 434 -16.40 14.05 11.72
CA LEU A 434 -17.60 14.85 11.44
C LEU A 434 -18.69 14.65 12.49
N GLN A 435 -18.95 13.41 12.90
CA GLN A 435 -19.92 13.12 13.96
C GLN A 435 -19.51 13.80 15.27
N TRP A 436 -18.24 13.68 15.66
CA TRP A 436 -17.70 14.34 16.84
C TRP A 436 -17.89 15.87 16.77
N LEU A 437 -17.49 16.51 15.66
CA LEU A 437 -17.68 17.96 15.49
C LEU A 437 -19.15 18.38 15.60
N ARG A 438 -20.08 17.62 15.01
CA ARG A 438 -21.52 17.91 15.12
C ARG A 438 -22.04 17.78 16.55
N GLN A 439 -21.53 16.81 17.31
CA GLN A 439 -21.90 16.58 18.71
C GLN A 439 -21.26 17.56 19.70
N SER A 440 -20.07 18.09 19.39
CA SER A 440 -19.36 19.06 20.25
C SER A 440 -19.85 20.50 20.11
N LYS A 441 -20.53 20.85 19.01
CA LYS A 441 -21.15 22.18 18.80
C LYS A 441 -22.07 22.66 19.95
N PRO A 442 -22.99 21.85 20.50
CA PRO A 442 -23.84 22.29 21.63
C PRO A 442 -23.09 22.49 22.96
N MET A 443 -21.88 21.95 23.15
CA MET A 443 -21.07 22.17 24.36
C MET A 443 -20.20 23.43 24.27
N HIS A 444 -19.61 23.71 23.10
CA HIS A 444 -18.71 24.85 22.92
C HIS A 444 -19.42 26.21 22.85
N GLN A 445 -20.68 26.27 22.41
CA GLN A 445 -21.47 27.53 22.49
C GLN A 445 -21.68 28.04 23.92
N LYS A 446 -21.56 27.18 24.95
CA LYS A 446 -21.56 27.60 26.36
C LYS A 446 -20.19 28.06 26.87
N GLN A 447 -19.09 27.70 26.21
CA GLN A 447 -17.72 28.05 26.61
C GLN A 447 -17.07 29.18 25.79
N GLU A 448 -17.58 29.50 24.60
CA GLU A 448 -17.08 30.62 23.77
C GLU A 448 -17.31 32.01 24.40
N GLN A 449 -17.99 32.12 25.55
CA GLN A 449 -18.01 33.37 26.36
C GLN A 449 -16.76 33.54 27.24
N SER A 450 -15.83 32.59 27.27
CA SER A 450 -14.57 32.72 28.00
C SER A 450 -13.40 32.15 27.19
N GLY A 451 -12.73 33.00 26.40
CA GLY A 451 -11.35 32.79 25.98
C GLY A 451 -11.13 31.80 24.84
N GLU A 452 -10.61 32.32 23.71
CA GLU A 452 -10.13 31.55 22.57
C GLU A 452 -9.08 30.49 22.97
N GLN A 453 -9.39 29.22 22.69
CA GLN A 453 -8.36 28.20 22.49
C GLN A 453 -8.55 27.55 21.12
N SER A 454 -7.68 27.91 20.18
CA SER A 454 -7.61 27.29 18.86
C SER A 454 -6.85 25.96 18.95
N TRP A 455 -7.46 24.86 18.52
CA TRP A 455 -6.76 23.57 18.38
C TRP A 455 -6.42 23.36 16.90
N LYS A 456 -5.12 23.49 16.56
CA LYS A 456 -4.57 23.18 15.24
C LYS A 456 -4.31 21.68 15.13
N ILE A 457 -4.86 21.03 14.12
CA ILE A 457 -4.38 19.72 13.68
C ILE A 457 -2.94 19.94 13.18
N SER A 458 -1.97 19.34 13.87
CA SER A 458 -0.55 19.43 13.50
C SER A 458 -0.33 18.81 12.12
N HIS A 459 -0.34 19.63 11.08
CA HIS A 459 0.36 19.34 9.83
C HIS A 459 1.72 20.00 9.92
N ARG A 460 2.80 19.25 9.62
CA ARG A 460 4.13 19.84 9.47
C ARG A 460 4.05 20.87 8.34
N VAL A 461 3.94 22.13 8.72
CA VAL A 461 4.11 23.26 7.81
C VAL A 461 5.55 23.20 7.32
N ILE A 462 5.74 22.82 6.05
CA ILE A 462 7.01 23.01 5.38
C ILE A 462 7.09 24.50 5.09
N GLN A 463 7.90 25.22 5.87
CA GLN A 463 8.27 26.59 5.60
C GLN A 463 9.13 26.58 4.33
N ILE A 464 8.56 26.96 3.19
CA ILE A 464 9.32 27.15 1.96
C ILE A 464 10.09 28.47 2.13
N THR A 465 11.38 28.38 2.44
CA THR A 465 12.27 29.54 2.39
C THR A 465 12.60 29.81 0.93
N VAL A 466 11.93 30.79 0.31
CA VAL A 466 12.38 31.34 -0.97
C VAL A 466 13.62 32.17 -0.68
N GLY A 467 14.79 31.58 -0.89
CA GLY A 467 16.07 32.29 -0.76
C GLY A 467 16.18 33.35 -1.83
N CYS A 468 15.95 34.61 -1.48
CA CYS A 468 16.33 35.74 -2.30
C CYS A 468 17.79 36.08 -1.98
N CYS A 469 18.68 35.92 -2.95
CA CYS A 469 20.05 36.40 -2.84
C CYS A 469 20.05 37.93 -3.02
N ASP A 470 19.85 38.70 -1.94
CA ASP A 470 20.44 40.03 -1.80
C ASP A 470 20.22 40.61 -0.39
N PRO A 471 21.28 41.02 0.36
CA PRO A 471 21.14 41.56 1.73
C PRO A 471 20.69 43.03 1.81
N GLY A 472 20.20 43.65 0.73
CA GLY A 472 20.19 45.11 0.58
C GLY A 472 18.84 45.85 0.59
N CYS A 473 17.69 45.19 0.51
CA CYS A 473 16.39 45.88 0.35
C CYS A 473 15.44 45.68 1.54
N LEU A 474 15.79 46.24 2.69
CA LEU A 474 14.82 46.55 3.74
C LEU A 474 14.32 47.99 3.55
N LYS A 475 13.11 48.15 3.01
CA LYS A 475 12.15 49.22 3.34
C LYS A 475 10.89 49.07 2.48
N GLY A 476 9.77 48.79 3.15
CA GLY A 476 8.44 49.03 2.58
C GLY A 476 7.45 47.88 2.76
N SER A 477 6.72 47.94 3.89
CA SER A 477 5.28 47.67 3.95
C SER A 477 4.76 46.25 3.67
N TRP A 478 4.33 45.63 4.75
CA TRP A 478 3.38 44.51 4.87
C TRP A 478 2.20 44.58 3.88
N PHE A 479 1.72 43.42 3.39
CA PHE A 479 0.37 42.85 3.64
C PHE A 479 0.15 41.58 2.79
N LEU A 480 -0.19 40.48 3.50
CA LEU A 480 -0.69 39.14 3.12
C LEU A 480 0.11 38.27 2.13
#